data_AF-A0A638TYV5-F1
#
_entry.id   AF-A0A638TYV5-F1
#
_cell.length_a   1.000
_cell.length_b   1.000
_cell.length_c   1.000
_cell.angle_alpha   90.00
_cell.angle_beta   90.00
_cell.angle_gamma   90.00
#
_symmetry.space_group_name_H-M   'P 1'
#
loop_
_entity.id
_entity.type
_entity.pdbx_description
1 polymer ?
#
loop_
_entity_poly.entity_id
_entity_poly.type
_entity_poly.pdbx_seq_one_letter_code
_entity_poly.pdbx_strand_id
1 'polypeptide(L)'
;MPLVESKRFMTKNLIVFAVLQFFVYMAFFYACYKTSDYLPANWWRILLFMAVLGAIFTSLCPAIARDNRKAIREGIERNYAYYCVVIPIAVYFVGYLFMSYYNWSIELSKIHLHYLSLTYIFGAPLSGFALAKLVED
;
A
#
# COMPACT_ATOMS: atom_id res chain seq x y z
N MET A 1 17.86 5.65 29.80
CA MET A 1 18.42 5.67 28.42
C MET A 1 17.68 4.64 27.58
N PRO A 2 17.01 5.07 26.49
CA PRO A 2 17.40 4.58 25.17
C PRO A 2 17.36 5.71 24.14
N LEU A 3 18.43 6.50 24.03
CA LEU A 3 18.59 7.54 22.98
C LEU A 3 19.17 6.99 21.68
N VAL A 4 19.56 5.71 21.65
CA VAL A 4 20.27 5.11 20.49
C VAL A 4 19.29 4.62 19.42
N GLU A 5 18.09 4.18 19.79
CA GLU A 5 17.08 3.74 18.80
C GLU A 5 16.39 4.90 18.08
N SER A 6 16.26 6.07 18.73
CA SER A 6 15.60 7.24 18.13
C SER A 6 16.37 7.85 16.96
N LYS A 7 17.68 7.58 16.84
CA LYS A 7 18.54 8.06 15.74
C LYS A 7 18.71 7.09 14.58
N ARG A 8 18.23 5.83 14.67
CA ARG A 8 18.35 4.89 13.55
C ARG A 8 17.35 5.22 12.46
N PHE A 9 17.83 5.56 11.26
CA PHE A 9 17.01 5.75 10.05
C PHE A 9 16.11 4.52 9.78
N MET A 10 16.67 3.31 9.85
CA MET A 10 15.94 2.04 9.68
C MET A 10 15.76 1.30 11.02
N THR A 11 14.52 1.28 11.53
CA THR A 11 14.12 0.40 12.65
C THR A 11 13.72 -0.99 12.15
N LYS A 12 13.76 -2.00 13.03
CA LYS A 12 13.30 -3.36 12.72
C LYS A 12 11.90 -3.39 12.09
N ASN A 13 10.98 -2.58 12.62
CA ASN A 13 9.60 -2.49 12.11
C ASN A 13 9.53 -1.94 10.68
N LEU A 14 10.41 -1.01 10.31
CA LEU A 14 10.50 -0.46 8.94
C LEU A 14 11.01 -1.51 7.96
N ILE A 15 12.03 -2.28 8.35
CA ILE A 15 12.58 -3.37 7.52
C ILE A 15 11.52 -4.45 7.31
N VAL A 16 10.87 -4.90 8.39
CA VAL A 16 9.81 -5.92 8.31
C VAL A 16 8.66 -5.44 7.43
N PHE A 17 8.22 -4.20 7.61
CA PHE A 17 7.17 -3.62 6.79
C PHE A 17 7.58 -3.54 5.32
N ALA A 18 8.78 -3.08 5.00
CA ALA A 18 9.26 -2.99 3.61
C ALA A 18 9.31 -4.35 2.91
N VAL A 19 9.79 -5.38 3.61
CA VAL A 19 9.85 -6.76 3.09
C VAL A 19 8.43 -7.29 2.84
N LEU A 20 7.53 -7.17 3.83
CA LEU A 20 6.14 -7.59 3.68
C LEU A 20 5.45 -6.84 2.53
N GLN A 21 5.70 -5.55 2.41
CA GLN A 21 5.09 -4.71 1.40
C GLN A 21 5.51 -5.10 -0.01
N PHE A 22 6.78 -5.46 -0.20
CA PHE A 22 7.26 -5.99 -1.46
C PHE A 22 6.54 -7.28 -1.84
N PHE A 23 6.42 -8.24 -0.91
CA PHE A 23 5.69 -9.48 -1.15
C PHE A 23 4.23 -9.26 -1.48
N VAL A 24 3.56 -8.36 -0.76
CA VAL A 24 2.15 -8.03 -1.00
C VAL A 24 1.96 -7.41 -2.39
N TYR A 25 2.84 -6.49 -2.81
CA TYR A 25 2.80 -5.92 -4.15
C TYR A 25 2.98 -6.95 -5.25
N MET A 26 3.93 -7.88 -5.09
CA MET A 26 4.13 -8.96 -6.05
C MET A 26 2.93 -9.92 -6.09
N ALA A 27 2.30 -10.18 -4.94
CA ALA A 27 1.08 -10.98 -4.87
C ALA A 27 -0.10 -10.32 -5.62
N PHE A 28 -0.33 -9.01 -5.42
CA PHE A 28 -1.37 -8.28 -6.16
C PHE A 28 -1.06 -8.17 -7.64
N PHE A 29 0.19 -7.95 -8.04
CA PHE A 29 0.59 -8.01 -9.44
C PHE A 29 0.28 -9.37 -10.05
N TYR A 30 0.65 -10.46 -9.37
CA TYR A 30 0.39 -11.81 -9.84
C TYR A 30 -1.11 -12.13 -9.91
N ALA A 31 -1.89 -11.71 -8.91
CA ALA A 31 -3.35 -11.86 -8.92
C ALA A 31 -3.97 -11.10 -10.11
N CYS A 32 -3.54 -9.86 -10.37
CA CYS A 32 -3.94 -9.09 -11.53
C CYS A 32 -3.60 -9.81 -12.85
N TYR A 33 -2.37 -10.34 -12.95
CA TYR A 33 -1.91 -11.13 -14.10
C TYR A 33 -2.79 -12.35 -14.38
N LYS A 34 -3.15 -13.11 -13.33
CA LYS A 34 -3.95 -14.33 -13.48
C LYS A 34 -5.45 -14.10 -13.71
N THR A 35 -5.94 -12.89 -13.44
CA THR A 35 -7.37 -12.54 -13.58
C THR A 35 -7.68 -11.72 -14.82
N SER A 36 -6.67 -11.35 -15.61
CA SER A 36 -6.84 -10.56 -16.82
C SER A 36 -6.64 -11.41 -18.06
N ASP A 37 -7.65 -11.48 -18.91
CA ASP A 37 -7.63 -12.41 -20.04
C ASP A 37 -6.97 -11.84 -21.33
N TYR A 38 -6.67 -10.53 -21.42
CA TYR A 38 -6.35 -9.89 -22.72
C TYR A 38 -5.34 -8.73 -22.74
N LEU A 39 -4.52 -8.52 -21.71
CA LEU A 39 -3.52 -7.43 -21.73
C LEU A 39 -2.29 -7.79 -22.60
N PRO A 40 -1.88 -6.95 -23.57
CA PRO A 40 -0.67 -7.16 -24.36
C PRO A 40 0.58 -7.26 -23.47
N ALA A 41 1.58 -8.04 -23.91
CA ALA A 41 2.80 -8.31 -23.14
C ALA A 41 3.54 -7.04 -22.66
N ASN A 42 3.49 -5.95 -23.43
CA ASN A 42 4.11 -4.67 -23.04
C ASN A 42 3.45 -4.04 -21.80
N TRP A 43 2.13 -4.16 -21.67
CA TRP A 43 1.41 -3.61 -20.52
C TRP A 43 1.74 -4.33 -19.23
N TRP A 44 2.02 -5.64 -19.28
CA TRP A 44 2.47 -6.40 -18.11
C TRP A 44 3.82 -5.93 -17.57
N ARG A 45 4.73 -5.54 -18.47
CA ARG A 45 6.02 -4.98 -18.07
C ARG A 45 5.85 -3.63 -17.37
N ILE A 46 4.96 -2.78 -17.90
CA ILE A 46 4.64 -1.49 -17.29
C ILE A 46 3.99 -1.69 -15.91
N LEU A 47 3.01 -2.58 -15.79
CA LEU A 47 2.36 -2.87 -14.52
C LEU A 47 3.31 -3.46 -13.48
N LEU A 48 4.22 -4.35 -13.89
CA LEU A 48 5.25 -4.88 -13.02
C LEU A 48 6.17 -3.76 -12.53
N PHE A 49 6.60 -2.88 -13.42
CA PHE A 49 7.42 -1.73 -13.07
C PHE A 49 6.71 -0.80 -12.09
N MET A 50 5.42 -0.50 -12.33
CA MET A 50 4.59 0.29 -11.41
C MET A 50 4.42 -0.39 -10.05
N ALA A 51 4.25 -1.72 -10.01
CA ALA A 51 4.15 -2.47 -8.77
C ALA A 51 5.47 -2.42 -7.98
N VAL A 52 6.62 -2.54 -8.64
CA VAL A 52 7.93 -2.40 -7.99
C VAL A 52 8.15 -0.99 -7.45
N LEU A 53 7.86 0.04 -8.24
CA LEU A 53 7.97 1.43 -7.79
C LEU A 53 7.01 1.74 -6.64
N GLY A 54 5.77 1.26 -6.73
CA GLY A 54 4.78 1.39 -5.67
C GLY A 54 5.22 0.71 -4.38
N ALA A 55 5.79 -0.49 -4.45
CA ALA A 55 6.34 -1.20 -3.31
C ALA A 55 7.47 -0.41 -2.64
N ILE A 56 8.43 0.11 -3.43
CA ILE A 56 9.54 0.91 -2.93
C ILE A 56 9.00 2.18 -2.24
N PHE A 57 8.14 2.93 -2.92
CA PHE A 57 7.60 4.18 -2.39
C PHE A 57 6.82 3.96 -1.09
N THR A 58 5.87 3.03 -1.09
CA THR A 58 5.05 2.74 0.09
C THR A 58 5.87 2.21 1.26
N SER A 59 6.94 1.47 1.01
CA SER A 59 7.90 1.03 2.03
C SER A 59 8.65 2.19 2.70
N LEU A 60 8.88 3.28 1.95
CA LEU A 60 9.57 4.47 2.46
C LEU A 60 8.63 5.43 3.20
N CYS A 61 7.32 5.40 2.96
CA CYS A 61 6.37 6.31 3.61
C CYS A 61 6.49 6.36 5.15
N PRO A 62 6.59 5.24 5.88
CA PRO A 62 6.71 5.30 7.33
C PRO A 62 8.09 5.81 7.78
N ALA A 63 9.14 5.64 6.99
CA ALA A 63 10.44 6.24 7.27
C ALA A 63 10.37 7.76 7.10
N ILE A 64 9.81 8.24 5.99
CA ILE A 64 9.61 9.67 5.70
C ILE A 64 8.77 10.35 6.80
N ALA A 65 7.65 9.75 7.19
CA ALA A 65 6.80 10.28 8.26
C ALA A 65 7.54 10.38 9.60
N ARG A 66 8.44 9.43 9.89
CA ARG A 66 9.24 9.45 11.11
C ARG A 66 10.32 10.52 11.09
N ASP A 67 10.91 10.79 9.93
CA ASP A 67 11.92 11.83 9.79
C ASP A 67 11.31 13.24 9.83
N ASN A 68 10.11 13.41 9.27
CA ASN A 68 9.41 14.70 9.24
C ASN A 68 8.83 15.09 10.59
N ARG A 69 8.38 14.15 11.44
CA ARG A 69 7.69 14.46 12.71
C ARG A 69 8.42 13.91 13.93
N LYS A 70 8.98 14.82 14.75
CA LYS A 70 9.75 14.47 15.96
C LYS A 70 8.97 13.60 16.94
N ALA A 71 7.67 13.86 17.11
CA ALA A 71 6.80 13.10 18.00
C ALA A 71 6.68 11.61 17.60
N ILE A 72 6.70 11.31 16.29
CA ILE A 72 6.72 9.92 15.78
C ILE A 72 8.09 9.29 16.02
N ARG A 73 9.18 10.05 15.79
CA ARG A 73 10.55 9.58 16.01
C ARG A 73 10.85 9.22 17.46
N GLU A 74 10.29 9.97 18.39
CA GLU A 74 10.43 9.80 19.84
C GLU A 74 9.42 8.81 20.43
N GLY A 75 8.53 8.24 19.60
CA GLY A 75 7.55 7.24 20.03
C GLY A 75 6.38 7.80 20.84
N ILE A 76 6.20 9.13 20.84
CA ILE A 76 5.11 9.84 21.51
C ILE A 76 3.80 9.63 20.73
N GLU A 77 3.89 9.58 19.39
CA GLU A 77 2.75 9.39 18.50
C GLU A 77 2.90 8.17 17.60
N ARG A 78 1.76 7.60 17.21
CA ARG A 78 1.71 6.49 16.26
C ARG A 78 2.04 6.96 14.85
N ASN A 79 2.80 6.14 14.13
CA ASN A 79 3.10 6.38 12.72
C ASN A 79 1.95 5.89 11.84
N TYR A 80 1.02 6.78 11.48
CA TYR A 80 -0.13 6.43 10.65
C TYR A 80 0.25 6.11 9.19
N ALA A 81 1.47 6.42 8.74
CA ALA A 81 1.90 6.10 7.39
C ALA A 81 1.99 4.59 7.12
N TYR A 82 2.05 3.74 8.17
CA TYR A 82 1.91 2.28 8.02
C TYR A 82 0.54 1.85 7.48
N TYR A 83 -0.50 2.69 7.59
CA TYR A 83 -1.85 2.39 7.11
C TYR A 83 -2.06 2.66 5.61
N CYS A 84 -1.06 3.16 4.88
CA CYS A 84 -1.14 3.38 3.42
C CYS A 84 -1.51 2.11 2.64
N VAL A 85 -1.25 0.93 3.21
CA VAL A 85 -1.55 -0.36 2.59
C VAL A 85 -2.99 -0.80 2.83
N VAL A 86 -3.59 -0.34 3.93
CA VAL A 86 -4.93 -0.75 4.37
C VAL A 86 -6.00 0.11 3.72
N ILE A 87 -5.73 1.42 3.57
CA ILE A 87 -6.66 2.39 2.97
C ILE A 87 -7.21 1.93 1.61
N PRO A 88 -6.39 1.57 0.60
CA PRO A 88 -6.92 1.18 -0.71
C PRO A 88 -7.78 -0.10 -0.65
N ILE A 89 -7.43 -1.03 0.24
CA ILE A 89 -8.21 -2.26 0.46
C ILE A 89 -9.56 -1.91 1.06
N ALA A 90 -9.58 -1.08 2.11
CA ALA A 90 -10.82 -0.65 2.76
C ALA A 90 -11.73 0.11 1.79
N VAL A 91 -11.18 1.04 1.00
CA VAL A 91 -11.94 1.79 -0.02
C VAL A 91 -12.54 0.84 -1.05
N TYR A 92 -11.78 -0.14 -1.54
CA TYR A 92 -12.31 -1.14 -2.46
C TYR A 92 -13.46 -1.94 -1.84
N PHE A 93 -13.30 -2.44 -0.62
CA PHE A 93 -14.33 -3.24 0.05
C PHE A 93 -15.60 -2.44 0.32
N VAL A 94 -15.49 -1.17 0.72
CA VAL A 94 -16.67 -0.29 0.90
C VAL A 94 -17.42 -0.12 -0.43
N GLY A 95 -16.69 0.13 -1.52
CA GLY A 95 -17.30 0.23 -2.86
C GLY A 95 -17.94 -1.08 -3.31
N TYR A 96 -17.28 -2.21 -3.05
CA TYR A 96 -17.80 -3.55 -3.35
C TYR A 96 -19.08 -3.84 -2.56
N LEU A 97 -19.10 -3.59 -1.25
CA LEU A 97 -20.28 -3.81 -0.41
C LEU A 97 -21.46 -2.96 -0.86
N PHE A 98 -21.21 -1.71 -1.27
CA PHE A 98 -22.24 -0.86 -1.86
C PHE A 98 -22.78 -1.48 -3.15
N MET A 99 -21.91 -1.87 -4.08
CA MET A 99 -22.31 -2.53 -5.34
C MET A 99 -23.09 -3.83 -5.10
N SER A 100 -22.64 -4.66 -4.16
CA SER A 100 -23.31 -5.90 -3.75
C SER A 100 -24.69 -5.66 -3.17
N TYR A 101 -24.87 -4.59 -2.39
CA TYR A 101 -26.16 -4.19 -1.84
C TYR A 101 -27.16 -3.83 -2.94
N TYR A 102 -26.73 -3.07 -3.97
CA TYR A 102 -27.61 -2.72 -5.10
C TYR A 102 -27.95 -3.91 -6.00
N ASN A 103 -26.98 -4.80 -6.24
CA ASN A 103 -27.15 -5.94 -7.14
C ASN A 103 -27.71 -7.18 -6.43
N TRP A 104 -27.95 -7.11 -5.11
CA TRP A 104 -28.40 -8.22 -4.27
C TRP A 104 -27.57 -9.51 -4.46
N SER A 105 -26.25 -9.36 -4.65
CA SER A 105 -25.30 -10.45 -4.91
C SER A 105 -23.93 -10.15 -4.30
N ILE A 106 -23.30 -11.18 -3.70
CA ILE A 106 -21.98 -11.10 -3.05
C ILE A 106 -20.93 -11.92 -3.84
N GLU A 107 -21.25 -12.38 -5.05
CA GLU A 107 -20.35 -13.26 -5.80
C GLU A 107 -19.04 -12.55 -6.22
N LEU A 108 -17.95 -13.01 -5.61
CA LEU A 108 -16.60 -12.61 -5.95
C LEU A 108 -16.15 -13.32 -7.23
N SER A 109 -16.08 -12.56 -8.33
CA SER A 109 -15.59 -13.03 -9.62
C SER A 109 -14.17 -12.52 -9.93
N LYS A 110 -13.54 -13.08 -10.97
CA LYS A 110 -12.18 -12.69 -11.40
C LYS A 110 -12.04 -11.18 -11.63
N ILE A 111 -13.09 -10.52 -12.13
CA ILE A 111 -13.07 -9.09 -12.40
C ILE A 111 -12.91 -8.25 -11.12
N HIS A 112 -13.48 -8.71 -10.00
CA HIS A 112 -13.36 -8.04 -8.71
C HIS A 112 -11.93 -8.14 -8.19
N LEU A 113 -11.32 -9.33 -8.26
CA LEU A 113 -9.93 -9.53 -7.88
C LEU A 113 -8.96 -8.73 -8.78
N HIS A 114 -9.27 -8.60 -10.07
CA HIS A 114 -8.53 -7.73 -10.99
C HIS A 114 -8.58 -6.26 -10.53
N TYR A 115 -9.78 -5.72 -10.30
CA TYR A 115 -9.93 -4.33 -9.87
C TYR A 115 -9.33 -4.06 -8.50
N LEU A 116 -9.51 -4.97 -7.52
CA LEU A 116 -8.86 -4.87 -6.22
C LEU A 116 -7.33 -4.76 -6.37
N SER A 117 -6.75 -5.57 -7.25
CA SER A 117 -5.31 -5.57 -7.49
C SER A 117 -4.84 -4.24 -8.09
N LEU A 118 -5.56 -3.69 -9.07
CA LEU A 118 -5.26 -2.37 -9.62
C LEU A 118 -5.43 -1.26 -8.56
N THR A 119 -6.53 -1.29 -7.81
CA THR A 119 -6.79 -0.35 -6.72
C THR A 119 -5.69 -0.39 -5.67
N TYR A 120 -5.15 -1.57 -5.35
CA TYR A 120 -4.02 -1.68 -4.45
C TYR A 120 -2.74 -1.07 -5.04
N ILE A 121 -2.37 -1.51 -6.26
CA ILE A 121 -1.11 -1.10 -6.91
C ILE A 121 -1.01 0.43 -7.02
N PHE A 122 -2.10 1.09 -7.39
CA PHE A 122 -2.14 2.55 -7.58
C PHE A 122 -2.62 3.32 -6.34
N GLY A 123 -3.50 2.74 -5.53
CA GLY A 123 -4.07 3.41 -4.36
C GLY A 123 -3.14 3.42 -3.15
N ALA A 124 -2.31 2.39 -2.96
CA ALA A 124 -1.36 2.37 -1.85
C ALA A 124 -0.32 3.51 -1.93
N PRO A 125 0.30 3.81 -3.09
CA PRO A 125 1.21 4.95 -3.23
C PRO A 125 0.48 6.29 -3.07
N LEU A 126 -0.73 6.43 -3.63
CA LEU A 126 -1.51 7.66 -3.47
C LEU A 126 -1.87 7.92 -2.00
N SER A 127 -2.29 6.89 -1.27
CA SER A 127 -2.59 7.03 0.15
C SER A 127 -1.31 7.27 0.98
N GLY A 128 -0.19 6.65 0.60
CA GLY A 128 1.12 6.92 1.18
C GLY A 128 1.56 8.37 0.98
N PHE A 129 1.34 8.94 -0.21
CA PHE A 129 1.60 10.34 -0.50
C PHE A 129 0.70 11.28 0.31
N ALA A 130 -0.60 10.99 0.37
CA ALA A 130 -1.54 11.77 1.17
C ALA A 130 -1.18 11.76 2.66
N LEU A 131 -0.83 10.59 3.21
CA LEU A 131 -0.38 10.46 4.59
C LEU A 131 0.96 11.16 4.84
N ALA A 132 1.90 11.11 3.90
CA ALA A 132 3.16 11.84 4.01
C ALA A 132 2.92 13.37 4.06
N LYS A 133 2.00 13.88 3.23
CA LYS A 133 1.61 15.30 3.23
C LYS A 133 0.97 15.77 4.53
N LEU A 134 0.23 14.90 5.22
CA LEU A 134 -0.37 15.21 6.53
C LEU A 134 0.65 15.29 7.67
N VAL A 135 1.89 14.84 7.43
CA VAL A 135 2.95 14.72 8.44
C VAL A 135 4.14 15.66 8.13
N GLU A 136 4.05 16.45 7.05
CA GLU A 136 4.95 17.58 6.81
C GLU A 136 4.56 18.72 7.78
N ASP A 137 5.42 18.96 8.79
CA ASP A 137 5.33 20.13 9.69
C ASP A 137 5.85 21.41 9.00
#